data_AF-A0A946JBU7-F1
#
_entry.id   AF-A0A946JBU7-F1
#
_cell.length_a   1.000
_cell.length_b   1.000
_cell.length_c   1.000
_cell.angle_alpha   90.00
_cell.angle_beta   90.00
_cell.angle_gamma   90.00
#
_symmetry.space_group_name_H-M   'P 1'
#
loop_
_entity.id
_entity.type
_entity.pdbx_description
1 polymer ?
#
loop_
_entity_poly.entity_id
_entity_poly.type
_entity_poly.pdbx_seq_one_letter_code
_entity_poly.pdbx_strand_id
1 'polypeptide(L)'
;MGNKIKRSVFNTSIFTLVIFLFLIILNYIVAPGSQKFLKYGFHMMNITSCVLILTHFKNNRSSDYFLDIIRNILKIILYFSILNFLAYFVVYNQLTDLYFVSVQGAEKLVTKTYNYLFFYNPEKHAFNFFGIDLVRNQGWFWEPGVNQVYLNILLYLEGFVFKRGKWMIPLIVFAIITTYSTTGIFLMIIILFFIFIKYIKRNPIIYIFLGILIIYPLYYLAKSNIENKSIENVSSVNKRIFDLVQPLSIAAENPISGIGLDIEHFQKYRSEYHLSDETQSLLTTETTEKGSTNSVTFLIAATGFPMSLFLLYCLFQQNLFTYRKGIFMTIIIISVFSEPLLLRPFFLILIVSGMYSFFNRFTK
;
A
#
# COMPACT_ATOMS: atom_id res chain seq x y z
N MET A 1 -31.72 -8.46 -10.23
CA MET A 1 -30.81 -9.54 -9.77
C MET A 1 -30.53 -10.44 -10.95
N GLY A 2 -29.26 -10.70 -11.27
CA GLY A 2 -28.86 -11.35 -12.53
C GLY A 2 -29.18 -12.85 -12.56
N ASN A 3 -29.51 -13.32 -13.77
CA ASN A 3 -29.73 -14.71 -14.17
C ASN A 3 -28.63 -15.68 -13.67
N LYS A 4 -28.98 -16.97 -13.55
CA LYS A 4 -28.15 -18.11 -13.12
C LYS A 4 -26.63 -17.88 -13.26
N ILE A 5 -25.88 -18.16 -12.20
CA ILE A 5 -24.41 -18.06 -12.20
C ILE A 5 -23.85 -18.94 -13.33
N LYS A 6 -23.02 -18.34 -14.20
CA LYS A 6 -22.36 -19.06 -15.29
C LYS A 6 -21.48 -20.16 -14.70
N ARG A 7 -21.63 -21.39 -15.20
CA ARG A 7 -20.92 -22.57 -14.69
C ARG A 7 -19.40 -22.38 -14.66
N SER A 8 -18.83 -21.80 -15.71
CA SER A 8 -17.38 -21.51 -15.79
C SER A 8 -16.92 -20.53 -14.71
N VAL A 9 -17.72 -19.48 -14.44
CA VAL A 9 -17.44 -18.51 -13.38
C VAL A 9 -17.50 -19.16 -12.01
N PHE A 10 -18.55 -19.94 -11.75
CA PHE A 10 -18.70 -20.66 -10.49
C PHE A 10 -17.54 -21.63 -10.22
N ASN A 11 -17.21 -22.48 -11.19
CA ASN A 11 -16.14 -23.47 -11.06
C ASN A 11 -14.77 -22.79 -10.84
N THR A 12 -14.46 -21.75 -11.63
CA THR A 12 -13.20 -21.01 -11.47
C THR A 12 -13.12 -20.32 -10.11
N SER A 13 -14.22 -19.74 -9.63
CA SER A 13 -14.26 -19.08 -8.33
C SER A 13 -14.07 -20.06 -7.18
N ILE A 14 -14.73 -21.21 -7.21
CA ILE A 14 -14.54 -22.27 -6.21
C ILE A 14 -13.10 -22.77 -6.24
N PHE A 15 -12.55 -23.04 -7.42
CA PHE A 15 -11.17 -23.54 -7.52
C PHE A 15 -10.17 -22.51 -6.99
N THR A 16 -10.34 -21.24 -7.34
CA THR A 16 -9.56 -20.13 -6.77
C THR A 16 -9.65 -20.10 -5.25
N LEU A 17 -10.86 -20.21 -4.69
CA LEU A 17 -11.08 -20.18 -3.25
C LEU A 17 -10.41 -21.36 -2.55
N VAL A 18 -10.67 -22.58 -3.03
CA VAL A 18 -10.14 -23.81 -2.44
C VAL A 18 -8.62 -23.82 -2.45
N ILE A 19 -7.98 -23.48 -3.58
CA ILE A 19 -6.53 -23.45 -3.67
C ILE A 19 -5.94 -22.35 -2.77
N PHE A 20 -6.53 -21.15 -2.74
CA PHE A 20 -5.99 -20.09 -1.89
C PHE A 20 -6.17 -20.43 -0.40
N LEU A 21 -7.33 -20.94 0.02
CA LEU A 21 -7.54 -21.41 1.39
C LEU A 21 -6.59 -22.54 1.75
N PHE A 22 -6.37 -23.49 0.83
CA PHE A 22 -5.39 -24.56 1.02
C PHE A 22 -3.99 -24.01 1.28
N LEU A 23 -3.52 -23.02 0.50
CA LEU A 23 -2.22 -22.39 0.72
C LEU A 23 -2.12 -21.71 2.10
N ILE A 24 -3.18 -21.02 2.55
CA ILE A 24 -3.20 -20.38 3.88
C ILE A 24 -3.19 -21.41 5.00
N ILE A 25 -3.99 -22.48 4.88
CA ILE A 25 -4.05 -23.56 5.88
C ILE A 25 -2.73 -24.32 5.91
N LEU A 26 -2.14 -24.62 4.76
CA LEU A 26 -0.83 -25.26 4.67
C LEU A 26 0.24 -24.42 5.37
N ASN A 27 0.26 -23.10 5.11
CA ASN A 27 1.17 -22.20 5.82
C ASN A 27 0.93 -22.19 7.33
N TYR A 28 -0.32 -22.24 7.81
CA TYR A 28 -0.62 -22.34 9.24
C TYR A 28 -0.07 -23.61 9.89
N ILE A 29 -0.19 -24.75 9.20
CA ILE A 29 0.22 -26.06 9.72
C ILE A 29 1.74 -26.22 9.72
N VAL A 30 2.42 -25.72 8.68
CA VAL A 30 3.86 -25.95 8.48
C VAL A 30 4.72 -24.82 9.07
N ALA A 31 4.15 -23.63 9.32
CA ALA A 31 4.91 -22.53 9.91
C ALA A 31 5.49 -22.90 11.28
N PRO A 32 6.77 -22.57 11.55
CA PRO A 32 7.38 -22.78 12.85
C PRO A 32 6.70 -21.92 13.93
N GLY A 33 6.70 -22.45 15.15
CA GLY A 33 6.17 -21.76 16.33
C GLY A 33 4.63 -21.68 16.39
N SER A 34 4.13 -21.18 17.52
CA SER A 34 2.68 -21.06 17.73
C SER A 34 2.10 -19.87 16.96
N GLN A 35 1.19 -20.16 16.02
CA GLN A 35 0.49 -19.17 15.21
C GLN A 35 -0.92 -18.90 15.77
N LYS A 36 -1.35 -17.62 15.83
CA LYS A 36 -2.70 -17.28 16.28
C LYS A 36 -3.75 -17.60 15.21
N PHE A 37 -4.66 -18.51 15.53
CA PHE A 37 -5.79 -18.90 14.68
C PHE A 37 -6.61 -17.70 14.18
N LEU A 38 -6.88 -16.72 15.06
CA LEU A 38 -7.66 -15.54 14.73
C LEU A 38 -7.06 -14.72 13.57
N LYS A 39 -5.72 -14.61 13.49
CA LYS A 39 -5.03 -13.86 12.43
C LYS A 39 -5.19 -14.54 11.08
N TYR A 40 -5.07 -15.87 11.05
CA TYR A 40 -5.35 -16.67 9.86
C TYR A 40 -6.83 -16.63 9.47
N GLY A 41 -7.74 -16.61 10.45
CA GLY A 41 -9.17 -16.36 10.25
C GLY A 41 -9.45 -15.07 9.47
N PHE A 42 -8.78 -13.96 9.84
CA PHE A 42 -8.89 -12.70 9.09
C PHE A 42 -8.39 -12.81 7.65
N HIS A 43 -7.28 -13.52 7.40
CA HIS A 43 -6.77 -13.75 6.04
C HIS A 43 -7.77 -14.56 5.20
N MET A 44 -8.31 -15.65 5.76
CA MET A 44 -9.33 -16.49 5.09
C MET A 44 -10.62 -15.71 4.80
N MET A 45 -11.06 -14.85 5.73
CA MET A 45 -12.23 -13.99 5.54
C MET A 45 -11.99 -12.97 4.41
N ASN A 46 -10.81 -12.34 4.36
CA ASN A 46 -10.44 -11.40 3.31
C ASN A 46 -10.39 -12.08 1.93
N ILE A 47 -9.81 -13.27 1.84
CA ILE A 47 -9.75 -14.06 0.60
C ILE A 47 -11.16 -14.41 0.14
N THR A 48 -11.99 -14.94 1.05
CA THR A 48 -13.38 -15.31 0.74
C THR A 48 -14.16 -14.10 0.21
N SER A 49 -14.03 -12.96 0.89
CA SER A 49 -14.67 -11.70 0.47
C SER A 49 -14.20 -11.26 -0.92
N CYS A 50 -12.89 -11.30 -1.20
CA CYS A 50 -12.34 -10.95 -2.51
C CYS A 50 -12.86 -11.87 -3.62
N VAL A 51 -12.93 -13.19 -3.37
CA VAL A 51 -13.46 -14.16 -4.34
C VAL A 51 -14.94 -13.91 -4.61
N LEU A 52 -15.75 -13.66 -3.57
CA LEU A 52 -17.18 -13.38 -3.73
C LEU A 52 -17.42 -12.09 -4.52
N ILE A 53 -16.70 -11.01 -4.20
CA ILE A 53 -16.75 -9.75 -4.92
C ILE A 53 -16.37 -9.97 -6.40
N LEU A 54 -15.24 -10.65 -6.66
CA LEU A 54 -14.79 -10.93 -8.02
C LEU A 54 -15.81 -11.77 -8.80
N THR A 55 -16.40 -12.78 -8.16
CA THR A 55 -17.44 -13.64 -8.75
C THR A 55 -18.65 -12.81 -9.15
N HIS A 56 -19.11 -11.91 -8.28
CA HIS A 56 -20.22 -11.01 -8.58
C HIS A 56 -19.94 -10.17 -9.83
N PHE A 57 -18.76 -9.54 -9.91
CA PHE A 57 -18.38 -8.72 -11.05
C PHE A 57 -18.24 -9.55 -12.33
N LYS A 58 -17.52 -10.68 -12.30
CA LYS A 58 -17.31 -11.52 -13.48
C LYS A 58 -18.60 -12.17 -13.99
N ASN A 59 -19.56 -12.47 -13.11
CA ASN A 59 -20.83 -13.05 -13.52
C ASN A 59 -21.78 -12.01 -14.13
N ASN A 60 -21.87 -10.83 -13.51
CA ASN A 60 -22.99 -9.90 -13.73
C ASN A 60 -22.61 -8.59 -14.41
N ARG A 61 -21.32 -8.22 -14.48
CA ARG A 61 -20.87 -6.86 -14.85
C ARG A 61 -19.68 -6.88 -15.81
N SER A 62 -19.44 -5.76 -16.49
CA SER A 62 -18.24 -5.55 -17.30
C SER A 62 -17.06 -5.09 -16.43
N SER A 63 -15.84 -5.22 -16.95
CA SER A 63 -14.64 -4.67 -16.30
C SER A 63 -14.70 -3.15 -16.15
N ASP A 64 -15.31 -2.44 -17.09
CA ASP A 64 -15.45 -0.97 -17.04
C ASP A 64 -16.32 -0.53 -15.87
N TYR A 65 -17.38 -1.29 -15.56
CA TYR A 65 -18.23 -1.02 -14.41
C TYR A 65 -17.49 -1.16 -13.08
N PHE A 66 -16.59 -2.15 -12.97
CA PHE A 66 -15.72 -2.29 -11.81
C PHE A 66 -14.80 -1.06 -11.65
N LEU A 67 -14.16 -0.63 -12.74
CA LEU A 67 -13.27 0.53 -12.71
C LEU A 67 -14.00 1.81 -12.35
N ASP A 68 -15.26 1.99 -12.79
CA ASP A 68 -16.06 3.17 -12.46
C ASP A 68 -16.44 3.21 -10.97
N ILE A 69 -16.80 2.07 -10.37
CA ILE A 69 -17.02 1.98 -8.92
C ILE A 69 -15.76 2.35 -8.15
N ILE A 70 -14.61 1.77 -8.52
CA ILE A 70 -13.33 2.08 -7.88
C ILE A 70 -13.01 3.58 -8.01
N ARG A 71 -13.21 4.16 -9.20
CA ARG A 71 -13.03 5.59 -9.44
C ARG A 71 -13.89 6.43 -8.49
N ASN A 72 -15.16 6.08 -8.30
CA ASN A 72 -16.06 6.83 -7.43
C ASN A 72 -15.65 6.74 -5.96
N ILE A 73 -15.25 5.55 -5.48
CA ILE A 73 -14.71 5.37 -4.12
C ILE A 73 -13.46 6.21 -3.92
N LEU A 74 -12.54 6.20 -4.89
CA LEU A 74 -11.30 6.96 -4.81
C LEU A 74 -11.54 8.48 -4.84
N LYS A 75 -12.58 8.96 -5.55
CA LYS A 75 -12.97 10.37 -5.49
C LYS A 75 -13.46 10.77 -4.10
N ILE A 76 -14.21 9.91 -3.41
CA ILE A 76 -14.61 10.16 -2.01
C ILE A 76 -13.36 10.32 -1.14
N ILE A 77 -12.38 9.41 -1.29
CA ILE A 77 -11.09 9.49 -0.60
C ILE A 77 -10.36 10.80 -0.91
N LEU A 78 -10.35 11.25 -2.17
CA LEU A 78 -9.75 12.52 -2.58
C LEU A 78 -10.39 13.70 -1.87
N TYR A 79 -11.72 13.84 -1.95
CA TYR A 79 -12.41 14.98 -1.36
C TYR A 79 -12.27 14.99 0.16
N PHE A 80 -12.36 13.82 0.80
CA PHE A 80 -12.12 13.70 2.23
C PHE A 80 -10.67 14.07 2.59
N SER A 81 -9.68 13.65 1.81
CA SER A 81 -8.28 14.00 2.03
C SER A 81 -8.03 15.50 1.95
N ILE A 82 -8.63 16.18 0.95
CA ILE A 82 -8.53 17.64 0.82
C ILE A 82 -9.20 18.31 2.02
N LEU A 83 -10.41 17.87 2.38
CA LEU A 83 -11.15 18.42 3.51
C LEU A 83 -10.37 18.24 4.83
N ASN A 84 -9.84 17.04 5.09
CA ASN A 84 -9.05 16.74 6.28
C ASN A 84 -7.81 17.63 6.38
N PHE A 85 -7.08 17.84 5.27
CA PHE A 85 -5.92 18.73 5.27
C PHE A 85 -6.30 20.19 5.52
N LEU A 86 -7.35 20.69 4.85
CA LEU A 86 -7.81 22.07 5.02
C LEU A 86 -8.44 22.32 6.39
N ALA A 87 -9.11 21.33 6.97
CA ALA A 87 -9.72 21.44 8.29
C ALA A 87 -8.67 21.70 9.38
N TYR A 88 -7.44 21.18 9.23
CA TYR A 88 -6.36 21.38 10.21
C TYR A 88 -6.13 22.86 10.53
N PHE A 89 -6.13 23.73 9.51
CA PHE A 89 -5.94 25.17 9.69
C PHE A 89 -6.98 25.83 10.61
N VAL A 90 -8.17 25.23 10.72
CA VAL A 90 -9.29 25.74 11.51
C VAL A 90 -9.36 25.06 12.87
N VAL A 91 -9.11 23.75 12.91
CA VAL A 91 -9.40 22.92 14.09
C VAL A 91 -8.17 22.54 14.93
N TYR A 92 -6.95 22.96 14.56
CA TYR A 92 -5.73 22.52 15.24
C TYR A 92 -5.71 22.80 16.76
N ASN A 93 -6.31 23.91 17.20
CA ASN A 93 -6.42 24.28 18.62
C ASN A 93 -7.52 23.50 19.38
N GLN A 94 -8.36 22.74 18.69
CA GLN A 94 -9.51 22.02 19.25
C GLN A 94 -9.34 20.50 19.17
N LEU A 95 -8.11 20.02 18.92
CA LEU A 95 -7.84 18.59 18.79
C LEU A 95 -7.83 17.90 20.16
N THR A 96 -8.49 16.76 20.25
CA THR A 96 -8.47 15.87 21.41
C THR A 96 -7.48 14.74 21.20
N ASP A 97 -6.77 14.36 22.25
CA ASP A 97 -5.80 13.26 22.21
C ASP A 97 -6.50 11.90 22.27
N LEU A 98 -6.10 10.97 21.40
CA LEU A 98 -6.52 9.57 21.43
C LEU A 98 -5.37 8.68 21.89
N TYR A 99 -5.58 8.05 23.03
CA TYR A 99 -4.65 7.11 23.63
C TYR A 99 -5.09 5.68 23.34
N PHE A 100 -4.10 4.79 23.24
CA PHE A 100 -4.34 3.35 23.23
C PHE A 100 -3.51 2.73 24.35
N VAL A 101 -4.15 1.85 25.12
CA VAL A 101 -3.49 1.11 26.19
C VAL A 101 -2.66 0.00 25.56
N SER A 102 -1.34 0.08 25.70
CA SER A 102 -0.46 -1.00 25.25
C SER A 102 -0.68 -2.26 26.08
N VAL A 103 -0.25 -3.42 25.57
CA VAL A 103 -0.31 -4.72 26.28
C VAL A 103 0.44 -4.67 27.62
N GLN A 104 1.37 -3.73 27.79
CA GLN A 104 2.16 -3.50 29.01
C GLN A 104 1.52 -2.47 29.96
N GLY A 105 0.29 -2.00 29.70
CA GLY A 105 -0.44 -1.07 30.57
C GLY A 105 -0.04 0.40 30.44
N ALA A 106 0.97 0.75 29.63
CA ALA A 106 1.32 2.14 29.36
C ALA A 106 0.41 2.74 28.28
N GLU A 107 -0.18 3.91 28.55
CA GLU A 107 -0.91 4.71 27.56
C GLU A 107 0.08 5.29 26.55
N LYS A 108 -0.12 4.98 25.27
CA LYS A 108 0.66 5.57 24.18
C LYS A 108 -0.25 6.45 23.36
N LEU A 109 0.10 7.73 23.21
CA LEU A 109 -0.61 8.63 22.31
C LEU A 109 -0.54 8.05 20.89
N VAL A 110 -1.71 7.82 20.29
CA VAL A 110 -1.81 7.24 18.95
C VAL A 110 -1.92 8.35 17.92
N THR A 111 -2.85 9.27 18.14
CA THR A 111 -3.19 10.33 17.21
C THR A 111 -3.99 11.41 17.94
N LYS A 112 -4.07 12.60 17.36
CA LYS A 112 -5.05 13.63 17.74
C LYS A 112 -6.25 13.55 16.79
N THR A 113 -7.43 13.91 17.27
CA THR A 113 -8.66 13.92 16.47
C THR A 113 -9.50 15.17 16.69
N TYR A 114 -10.31 15.52 15.69
CA TYR A 114 -11.42 16.45 15.84
C TYR A 114 -12.73 15.68 15.66
N ASN A 115 -13.51 15.54 16.74
CA ASN A 115 -14.81 14.87 16.77
C ASN A 115 -14.82 13.46 16.14
N TYR A 116 -13.72 12.71 16.20
CA TYR A 116 -13.57 11.39 15.58
C TYR A 116 -13.75 11.38 14.05
N LEU A 117 -13.74 12.57 13.42
CA LEU A 117 -13.90 12.72 11.98
C LEU A 117 -12.55 12.98 11.31
N PHE A 118 -11.79 13.96 11.81
CA PHE A 118 -10.46 14.27 11.30
C PHE A 118 -9.39 13.73 12.23
N PHE A 119 -8.30 13.22 11.65
CA PHE A 119 -7.22 12.60 12.40
C PHE A 119 -5.89 13.20 11.98
N TYR A 120 -5.06 13.51 12.97
CA TYR A 120 -3.76 14.16 12.79
C TYR A 120 -2.74 13.56 13.73
N ASN A 121 -1.50 13.38 13.26
CA ASN A 121 -0.39 12.96 14.09
C ASN A 121 0.74 14.00 14.05
N PRO A 122 0.62 15.14 14.77
CA PRO A 122 1.64 16.19 14.72
C PRO A 122 3.03 15.71 15.14
N GLU A 123 3.13 14.81 16.13
CA GLU A 123 4.43 14.32 16.62
C GLU A 123 5.25 13.60 15.54
N LYS A 124 4.59 12.79 14.69
CA LYS A 124 5.27 11.99 13.66
C LYS A 124 5.22 12.63 12.28
N HIS A 125 4.27 13.52 12.05
CA HIS A 125 3.89 13.99 10.73
C HIS A 125 3.84 15.51 10.63
N ALA A 126 4.35 16.26 11.60
CA ALA A 126 4.58 17.68 11.43
C ALA A 126 5.69 17.94 10.40
N PHE A 127 5.54 19.01 9.63
CA PHE A 127 6.56 19.57 8.77
C PHE A 127 6.38 21.09 8.70
N ASN A 128 7.48 21.81 8.64
CA ASN A 128 7.45 23.26 8.48
C ASN A 128 7.44 23.63 7.00
N PHE A 129 6.49 24.45 6.59
CA PHE A 129 6.39 24.99 5.24
C PHE A 129 6.33 26.51 5.29
N PHE A 130 7.43 27.17 4.92
CA PHE A 130 7.58 28.64 4.97
C PHE A 130 7.26 29.25 6.35
N GLY A 131 7.69 28.61 7.44
CA GLY A 131 7.43 29.08 8.80
C GLY A 131 6.07 28.66 9.37
N ILE A 132 5.24 27.96 8.59
CA ILE A 132 3.95 27.42 9.05
C ILE A 132 4.13 25.94 9.37
N ASP A 133 3.83 25.54 10.61
CA ASP A 133 3.83 24.13 11.01
C ASP A 133 2.55 23.43 10.54
N LEU A 134 2.71 22.50 9.61
CA LEU A 134 1.63 21.74 9.00
C LEU A 134 1.75 20.26 9.37
N VAL A 135 0.64 19.53 9.24
CA VAL A 135 0.63 18.07 9.41
C VAL A 135 0.37 17.40 8.06
N ARG A 136 1.14 16.35 7.78
CA ARG A 136 1.02 15.60 6.52
C ARG A 136 -0.39 15.05 6.33
N ASN A 137 -0.89 15.12 5.11
CA ASN A 137 -2.24 14.69 4.77
C ASN A 137 -2.37 13.16 4.78
N GLN A 138 -2.86 12.60 5.88
CA GLN A 138 -3.21 11.18 6.01
C GLN A 138 -4.61 10.83 5.51
N GLY A 139 -5.46 11.83 5.26
CA GLY A 139 -6.85 11.62 4.84
C GLY A 139 -7.59 10.70 5.82
N TRP A 140 -8.27 9.69 5.28
CA TRP A 140 -8.98 8.67 6.08
C TRP A 140 -8.05 7.53 6.57
N PHE A 141 -6.78 7.56 6.21
CA PHE A 141 -5.85 6.49 6.56
C PHE A 141 -5.03 6.84 7.79
N TRP A 142 -4.44 5.82 8.41
CA TRP A 142 -3.59 6.00 9.58
C TRP A 142 -2.22 6.58 9.24
N GLU A 143 -1.83 6.56 7.96
CA GLU A 143 -0.54 7.07 7.47
C GLU A 143 -0.70 7.81 6.12
N PRO A 144 0.00 8.94 5.93
CA PRO A 144 0.04 9.65 4.64
C PRO A 144 0.59 8.79 3.49
N GLY A 145 1.47 7.83 3.82
CA GLY A 145 2.05 6.89 2.87
C GLY A 145 1.03 5.93 2.24
N VAL A 146 -0.04 5.61 2.96
CA VAL A 146 -1.16 4.81 2.44
C VAL A 146 -2.09 5.66 1.60
N ASN A 147 -2.41 6.88 2.05
CA ASN A 147 -3.29 7.80 1.33
C ASN A 147 -2.79 8.09 -0.10
N GLN A 148 -1.48 8.37 -0.26
CA GLN A 148 -0.91 8.65 -1.58
C GLN A 148 -1.08 7.49 -2.57
N VAL A 149 -1.14 6.24 -2.11
CA VAL A 149 -1.30 5.08 -3.03
C VAL A 149 -2.64 5.17 -3.74
N TYR A 150 -3.71 5.38 -2.98
CA TYR A 150 -5.06 5.50 -3.51
C TYR A 150 -5.21 6.73 -4.41
N LEU A 151 -4.59 7.86 -4.04
CA LEU A 151 -4.57 9.06 -4.88
C LEU A 151 -3.79 8.86 -6.19
N ASN A 152 -2.67 8.14 -6.17
CA ASN A 152 -1.93 7.80 -7.39
C ASN A 152 -2.69 6.83 -8.29
N ILE A 153 -3.43 5.87 -7.73
CA ILE A 153 -4.35 5.01 -8.51
C ILE A 153 -5.45 5.86 -9.16
N LEU A 154 -6.03 6.83 -8.42
CA LEU A 154 -7.03 7.74 -8.99
C LEU A 154 -6.45 8.60 -10.11
N LEU A 155 -5.23 9.11 -9.94
CA LEU A 155 -4.52 9.87 -10.97
C LEU A 155 -4.34 9.05 -12.25
N TYR A 156 -3.97 7.78 -12.11
CA TYR A 156 -3.89 6.85 -13.23
C TYR A 156 -5.26 6.64 -13.91
N LEU A 157 -6.34 6.44 -13.13
CA LEU A 157 -7.69 6.25 -13.68
C LEU A 157 -8.17 7.48 -14.46
N GLU A 158 -8.03 8.68 -13.89
CA GLU A 158 -8.42 9.94 -14.55
C GLU A 158 -7.50 10.31 -15.72
N GLY A 159 -6.23 9.89 -15.66
CA GLY A 159 -5.22 10.18 -16.67
C GLY A 159 -5.31 9.32 -17.93
N PHE A 160 -5.64 8.02 -17.76
CA PHE A 160 -5.56 7.02 -18.82
C PHE A 160 -6.86 6.27 -19.12
N VAL A 161 -7.72 6.02 -18.13
CA VAL A 161 -8.90 5.15 -18.29
C VAL A 161 -10.14 5.95 -18.64
N PHE A 162 -10.41 7.01 -17.88
CA PHE A 162 -11.62 7.82 -18.02
C PHE A 162 -11.37 9.13 -18.77
N LYS A 163 -12.45 9.75 -19.25
CA LYS A 163 -12.39 11.11 -19.81
C LYS A 163 -12.06 12.11 -18.69
N ARG A 164 -11.04 12.92 -18.94
CA ARG A 164 -10.47 13.90 -18.00
C ARG A 164 -11.48 14.99 -17.64
N GLY A 165 -11.76 15.17 -16.35
CA GLY A 165 -12.35 16.40 -15.85
C GLY A 165 -11.27 17.50 -15.76
N LYS A 166 -11.58 18.73 -16.19
CA LYS A 166 -10.61 19.86 -16.23
C LYS A 166 -9.90 20.10 -14.88
N TRP A 167 -10.63 19.95 -13.76
CA TRP A 167 -10.13 20.22 -12.41
C TRP A 167 -9.66 18.99 -11.64
N MET A 168 -9.94 17.78 -12.13
CA MET A 168 -9.72 16.57 -11.35
C MET A 168 -8.23 16.27 -11.15
N ILE A 169 -7.43 16.36 -12.20
CA ILE A 169 -5.97 16.11 -12.12
C ILE A 169 -5.28 17.11 -11.16
N PRO A 170 -5.48 18.43 -11.26
CA PRO A 170 -4.91 19.39 -10.31
C PRO A 170 -5.29 19.10 -8.85
N LEU A 171 -6.56 18.75 -8.57
CA LEU A 171 -7.00 18.43 -7.22
C LEU A 171 -6.29 17.18 -6.66
N ILE A 172 -6.12 16.15 -7.49
CA ILE A 172 -5.39 14.94 -7.09
C ILE A 172 -3.92 15.25 -6.82
N VAL A 173 -3.28 16.04 -7.69
CA VAL A 173 -1.89 16.47 -7.52
C VAL A 173 -1.70 17.25 -6.21
N PHE A 174 -2.59 18.20 -5.93
CA PHE A 174 -2.59 18.94 -4.67
C PHE A 174 -2.69 17.99 -3.46
N ALA A 175 -3.65 17.07 -3.48
CA ALA A 175 -3.81 16.09 -2.42
C ALA A 175 -2.55 15.22 -2.23
N ILE A 176 -1.92 14.75 -3.31
CA ILE A 176 -0.68 13.96 -3.22
C ILE A 176 0.46 14.77 -2.62
N ILE A 177 0.67 16.01 -3.06
CA ILE A 177 1.74 16.89 -2.53
C ILE A 177 1.56 17.09 -1.02
N THR A 178 0.32 17.31 -0.55
CA THR A 178 0.03 17.51 0.87
C THR A 178 0.28 16.27 1.73
N THR A 179 0.38 15.07 1.15
CA THR A 179 0.80 13.86 1.90
C THR A 179 2.28 13.91 2.31
N TYR A 180 3.07 14.76 1.66
CA TYR A 180 4.53 14.88 1.82
C TYR A 180 5.24 13.51 1.81
N SER A 181 4.76 12.59 0.95
CA SER A 181 5.32 11.25 0.80
C SER A 181 6.29 11.20 -0.37
N THR A 182 7.55 10.83 -0.11
CA THR A 182 8.59 10.69 -1.15
C THR A 182 8.17 9.71 -2.24
N THR A 183 7.66 8.55 -1.85
CA THR A 183 7.16 7.52 -2.77
C THR A 183 5.95 8.03 -3.56
N GLY A 184 5.03 8.75 -2.90
CA GLY A 184 3.82 9.25 -3.54
C GLY A 184 4.07 10.35 -4.56
N ILE A 185 4.97 11.28 -4.25
CA ILE A 185 5.39 12.34 -5.17
C ILE A 185 6.16 11.73 -6.35
N PHE A 186 7.05 10.75 -6.10
CA PHE A 186 7.75 10.03 -7.16
C PHE A 186 6.81 9.32 -8.13
N LEU A 187 5.82 8.58 -7.63
CA LEU A 187 4.80 7.93 -8.46
C LEU A 187 3.97 8.94 -9.25
N MET A 188 3.56 10.03 -8.62
CA MET A 188 2.81 11.09 -9.27
C MET A 188 3.59 11.68 -10.45
N ILE A 189 4.90 11.92 -10.28
CA ILE A 189 5.78 12.42 -11.33
C ILE A 189 5.81 11.48 -12.53
N ILE A 190 6.01 10.17 -12.29
CA ILE A 190 6.02 9.16 -13.35
C ILE A 190 4.68 9.18 -14.11
N ILE A 191 3.56 9.22 -13.39
CA ILE A 191 2.23 9.21 -13.99
C ILE A 191 1.99 10.48 -14.80
N LEU A 192 2.26 11.66 -14.24
CA LEU A 192 2.10 12.94 -14.93
C LEU A 192 2.98 13.01 -16.18
N PHE A 193 4.23 12.52 -16.10
CA PHE A 193 5.11 12.42 -17.26
C PHE A 193 4.43 11.64 -18.39
N PHE A 194 3.90 10.44 -18.13
CA PHE A 194 3.22 9.65 -19.15
C PHE A 194 1.88 10.26 -19.62
N ILE A 195 1.15 10.98 -18.75
CA ILE A 195 -0.08 11.70 -19.12
C ILE A 195 0.23 12.83 -20.11
N PHE A 196 1.32 13.56 -19.90
CA PHE A 196 1.67 14.79 -20.62
C PHE A 196 2.76 14.63 -21.68
N ILE A 197 3.39 13.47 -21.82
CA ILE A 197 4.51 13.24 -22.77
C ILE A 197 4.22 13.72 -24.19
N LYS A 198 2.97 13.59 -24.67
CA LYS A 198 2.56 14.07 -26.00
C LYS A 198 2.49 15.59 -26.10
N TYR A 199 2.06 16.27 -25.05
CA TYR A 199 1.98 17.74 -24.99
C TYR A 199 3.37 18.35 -24.79
N ILE A 200 4.19 17.70 -23.96
CA ILE A 200 5.58 18.06 -23.70
C ILE A 200 6.41 18.04 -25.00
N LYS A 201 6.25 17.01 -25.84
CA LYS A 201 6.91 16.95 -27.16
C LYS A 201 6.56 18.10 -28.11
N ARG A 202 5.46 18.82 -27.86
CA ARG A 202 4.98 19.92 -28.70
C ARG A 202 5.45 21.30 -28.21
N ASN A 203 5.74 21.45 -26.92
CA ASN A 203 6.25 22.70 -26.36
C ASN A 203 7.28 22.42 -25.25
N PRO A 204 8.59 22.60 -25.51
CA PRO A 204 9.63 22.23 -24.57
C PRO A 204 9.68 23.13 -23.31
N ILE A 205 9.06 24.32 -23.31
CA ILE A 205 8.99 25.19 -22.12
C ILE A 205 8.22 24.51 -20.98
N ILE A 206 7.30 23.59 -21.32
CA ILE A 206 6.58 22.77 -20.36
C ILE A 206 7.55 21.88 -19.56
N TYR A 207 8.72 21.48 -20.09
CA TYR A 207 9.76 20.76 -19.34
C TYR A 207 10.29 21.57 -18.17
N ILE A 208 10.53 22.87 -18.37
CA ILE A 208 11.12 23.73 -17.35
C ILE A 208 10.11 23.95 -16.23
N PHE A 209 8.85 24.22 -16.57
CA PHE A 209 7.79 24.44 -15.58
C PHE A 209 7.47 23.18 -14.78
N LEU A 210 7.27 22.03 -15.44
CA LEU A 210 7.06 20.76 -14.75
C LEU A 210 8.31 20.36 -13.95
N GLY A 211 9.50 20.57 -14.51
CA GLY A 211 10.78 20.29 -13.84
C GLY A 211 10.92 21.05 -12.53
N ILE A 212 10.64 22.36 -12.50
CA ILE A 212 10.69 23.17 -11.28
C ILE A 212 9.63 22.71 -10.26
N LEU A 213 8.40 22.46 -10.71
CA LEU A 213 7.29 22.02 -9.85
C LEU A 213 7.56 20.65 -9.21
N ILE A 214 8.45 19.86 -9.81
CA ILE A 214 8.84 18.50 -9.39
C ILE A 214 10.13 18.49 -8.56
N ILE A 215 11.18 19.17 -9.03
CA ILE A 215 12.50 19.20 -8.39
C ILE A 215 12.41 19.92 -7.06
N TYR A 216 11.57 20.96 -6.95
CA TYR A 216 11.47 21.74 -5.73
C TYR A 216 10.93 20.93 -4.53
N PRO A 217 9.77 20.24 -4.62
CA PRO A 217 9.33 19.34 -3.54
C PRO A 217 10.32 18.22 -3.22
N LEU A 218 10.96 17.63 -4.25
CA LEU A 218 11.94 16.56 -4.04
C LEU A 218 13.20 17.06 -3.34
N TYR A 219 13.67 18.26 -3.66
CA TYR A 219 14.81 18.90 -3.01
C TYR A 219 14.52 19.15 -1.52
N TYR A 220 13.35 19.69 -1.18
CA TYR A 220 12.97 19.92 0.22
C TYR A 220 12.78 18.61 1.01
N LEU A 221 12.22 17.57 0.37
CA LEU A 221 12.13 16.24 0.97
C LEU A 221 13.53 15.64 1.21
N ALA A 222 14.45 15.79 0.26
CA ALA A 222 15.82 15.31 0.41
C ALA A 222 16.55 16.08 1.52
N LYS A 223 16.47 17.41 1.50
CA LYS A 223 17.06 18.31 2.49
C LYS A 223 16.55 18.00 3.90
N SER A 224 15.23 17.93 4.10
CA SER A 224 14.64 17.59 5.40
C SER A 224 15.03 16.18 5.89
N ASN A 225 15.18 15.21 4.98
CA ASN A 225 15.64 13.87 5.36
C ASN A 225 17.11 13.85 5.81
N ILE A 226 17.94 14.77 5.33
CA ILE A 226 19.36 14.91 5.68
C ILE A 226 19.52 15.76 6.96
N GLU A 227 18.84 16.91 7.03
CA GLU A 227 19.01 17.88 8.13
C GLU A 227 18.34 17.44 9.44
N ASN A 228 17.18 16.78 9.39
CA ASN A 228 16.44 16.41 10.59
C ASN A 228 16.92 15.10 11.25
N LYS A 229 18.05 14.52 10.81
CA LYS A 229 18.51 13.20 11.27
C LYS A 229 19.97 13.24 11.70
N SER A 230 20.18 13.77 12.90
CA SER A 230 21.39 13.55 13.71
C SER A 230 21.60 12.06 14.00
N ILE A 231 22.81 11.70 14.45
CA ILE A 231 23.39 10.35 14.60
C ILE A 231 22.48 9.35 15.35
N GLU A 232 21.53 9.82 16.18
CA GLU A 232 20.58 8.97 16.93
C GLU A 232 19.28 8.61 16.16
N ASN A 233 18.96 9.33 15.07
CA ASN A 233 17.70 9.14 14.31
C ASN A 233 17.95 8.44 12.98
N VAL A 234 17.87 7.10 12.96
CA VAL A 234 18.07 6.30 11.75
C VAL A 234 17.15 6.75 10.60
N SER A 235 17.76 7.00 9.44
CA SER A 235 17.08 7.40 8.20
C SER A 235 15.94 6.46 7.81
N SER A 236 14.89 7.02 7.19
CA SER A 236 13.78 6.26 6.63
C SER A 236 14.26 5.35 5.49
N VAL A 237 15.35 5.73 4.82
CA VAL A 237 16.02 4.90 3.82
C VAL A 237 16.67 3.69 4.47
N ASN A 238 17.41 3.87 5.57
CA ASN A 238 18.03 2.77 6.30
C ASN A 238 16.99 1.79 6.84
N LYS A 239 15.87 2.28 7.38
CA LYS A 239 14.75 1.42 7.81
C LYS A 239 14.16 0.61 6.64
N ARG A 240 14.06 1.20 5.45
CA ARG A 240 13.58 0.50 4.24
C ARG A 240 14.59 -0.53 3.72
N ILE A 241 15.89 -0.24 3.80
CA ILE A 241 16.94 -1.22 3.47
C ILE A 241 16.91 -2.37 4.48
N PHE A 242 16.77 -2.06 5.77
CA PHE A 242 16.62 -3.07 6.81
C PHE A 242 15.36 -3.94 6.60
N ASP A 243 14.22 -3.33 6.26
CA ASP A 243 12.97 -4.02 5.88
C ASP A 243 13.07 -4.83 4.56
N LEU A 244 14.08 -4.55 3.74
CA LEU A 244 14.41 -5.35 2.56
C LEU A 244 15.26 -6.56 2.94
N VAL A 245 16.37 -6.32 3.66
CA VAL A 245 17.39 -7.33 3.96
C VAL A 245 16.91 -8.34 4.99
N GLN A 246 16.43 -7.89 6.15
CA GLN A 246 16.16 -8.78 7.28
C GLN A 246 15.07 -9.83 6.97
N PRO A 247 13.92 -9.49 6.35
CA PRO A 247 12.93 -10.52 6.03
C PRO A 247 13.41 -11.48 4.93
N LEU A 248 14.29 -11.04 4.02
CA LEU A 248 14.89 -11.94 3.04
C LEU A 248 15.87 -12.93 3.70
N SER A 249 16.64 -12.51 4.70
CA SER A 249 17.48 -13.41 5.48
C SER A 249 16.66 -14.45 6.23
N ILE A 250 15.56 -14.03 6.89
CA ILE A 250 14.60 -14.95 7.53
C ILE A 250 14.03 -15.95 6.52
N ALA A 251 13.69 -15.50 5.32
CA ALA A 251 13.20 -16.37 4.26
C ALA A 251 14.27 -17.33 3.74
N ALA A 252 15.53 -16.93 3.69
CA ALA A 252 16.63 -17.79 3.26
C ALA A 252 16.84 -18.96 4.23
N GLU A 253 16.63 -18.74 5.53
CA GLU A 253 16.65 -19.79 6.55
C GLU A 253 15.38 -20.66 6.55
N ASN A 254 14.24 -20.10 6.12
CA ASN A 254 12.95 -20.79 6.06
C ASN A 254 12.36 -20.79 4.63
N PRO A 255 13.05 -21.38 3.63
CA PRO A 255 12.78 -21.12 2.22
C PRO A 255 11.47 -21.70 1.71
N ILE A 256 10.98 -22.80 2.29
CA ILE A 256 9.80 -23.51 1.79
C ILE A 256 8.51 -22.96 2.40
N SER A 257 8.44 -22.89 3.73
CA SER A 257 7.21 -22.56 4.47
C SER A 257 7.18 -21.13 5.01
N GLY A 258 8.33 -20.47 5.12
CA GLY A 258 8.47 -19.24 5.88
C GLY A 258 8.16 -19.43 7.37
N ILE A 259 7.94 -18.32 8.07
CA ILE A 259 7.68 -18.26 9.52
C ILE A 259 6.21 -18.02 9.91
N GLY A 260 5.30 -18.03 8.94
CA GLY A 260 3.87 -17.85 9.15
C GLY A 260 3.35 -16.42 8.92
N LEU A 261 2.04 -16.31 8.70
CA LEU A 261 1.30 -15.09 8.37
C LEU A 261 0.72 -14.36 9.60
N ASP A 262 0.99 -14.85 10.81
CA ASP A 262 0.67 -14.14 12.03
C ASP A 262 1.65 -12.97 12.21
N ILE A 263 1.13 -11.74 12.09
CA ILE A 263 1.94 -10.53 12.19
C ILE A 263 2.60 -10.35 13.56
N GLU A 264 1.99 -10.86 14.64
CA GLU A 264 2.54 -10.73 15.99
C GLU A 264 3.67 -11.75 16.20
N HIS A 265 3.48 -12.97 15.70
CA HIS A 265 4.55 -13.97 15.65
C HIS A 265 5.73 -13.46 14.81
N PHE A 266 5.45 -12.93 13.62
CA PHE A 266 6.46 -12.34 12.75
C PHE A 266 7.23 -11.21 13.45
N GLN A 267 6.53 -10.29 14.12
CA GLN A 267 7.16 -9.19 14.85
C GLN A 267 8.07 -9.69 15.98
N LYS A 268 7.62 -10.69 16.74
CA LYS A 268 8.41 -11.30 17.80
C LYS A 268 9.67 -12.00 17.25
N TYR A 269 9.49 -12.85 16.25
CA TYR A 269 10.61 -13.54 15.59
C TYR A 269 11.61 -12.53 15.04
N ARG A 270 11.11 -11.48 14.39
CA ARG A 270 11.92 -10.40 13.82
C ARG A 270 12.70 -9.61 14.85
N SER A 271 12.13 -9.34 16.03
CA SER A 271 12.84 -8.61 17.10
C SER A 271 13.98 -9.43 17.71
N GLU A 272 13.87 -10.76 17.68
CA GLU A 272 14.87 -11.70 18.20
C GLU A 272 15.90 -12.11 17.12
N TYR A 273 15.64 -11.76 15.86
CA TYR A 273 16.46 -12.16 14.71
C TYR A 273 17.60 -11.16 14.46
N HIS A 274 18.83 -11.63 14.68
CA HIS A 274 20.05 -10.87 14.41
C HIS A 274 20.65 -11.25 13.06
N LEU A 275 21.04 -10.24 12.28
CA LEU A 275 21.78 -10.42 11.04
C LEU A 275 23.24 -10.82 11.35
N SER A 276 23.93 -11.42 10.37
CA SER A 276 25.38 -11.67 10.50
C SER A 276 26.15 -10.38 10.75
N ASP A 277 27.23 -10.44 11.53
CA ASP A 277 28.03 -9.26 11.89
C ASP A 277 28.47 -8.44 10.68
N GLU A 278 28.85 -9.11 9.58
CA GLU A 278 29.18 -8.46 8.31
C GLU A 278 28.01 -7.65 7.75
N THR A 279 26.81 -8.23 7.70
CA THR A 279 25.61 -7.57 7.16
C THR A 279 25.13 -6.48 8.10
N GLN A 280 25.19 -6.73 9.41
CA GLN A 280 24.75 -5.81 10.45
C GLN A 280 25.66 -4.56 10.50
N SER A 281 26.96 -4.71 10.27
CA SER A 281 27.90 -3.57 10.20
C SER A 281 27.57 -2.55 9.10
N LEU A 282 26.84 -2.97 8.05
CA LEU A 282 26.39 -2.12 6.96
C LEU A 282 25.07 -1.38 7.28
N LEU A 283 24.42 -1.72 8.40
CA LEU A 283 23.11 -1.23 8.78
C LEU A 283 23.15 -0.54 10.14
N THR A 284 22.61 0.68 10.19
CA THR A 284 22.47 1.45 11.44
C THR A 284 21.32 0.98 12.33
N THR A 285 20.45 0.09 11.84
CA THR A 285 19.36 -0.51 12.61
C THR A 285 19.72 -1.95 12.92
N GLU A 286 19.72 -2.30 14.22
CA GLU A 286 20.02 -3.66 14.68
C GLU A 286 18.77 -4.54 14.74
N THR A 287 17.71 -4.06 15.38
CA THR A 287 16.43 -4.77 15.47
C THR A 287 15.25 -3.80 15.39
N THR A 288 14.05 -4.33 15.18
CA THR A 288 12.81 -3.53 15.20
C THR A 288 11.66 -4.36 15.76
N GLU A 289 10.99 -3.81 16.76
CA GLU A 289 9.71 -4.32 17.29
C GLU A 289 8.53 -4.08 16.33
N LYS A 290 8.74 -3.31 15.26
CA LYS A 290 7.72 -3.01 14.24
C LYS A 290 7.72 -4.07 13.13
N GLY A 291 6.54 -4.26 12.55
CA GLY A 291 6.38 -5.03 11.31
C GLY A 291 7.18 -4.43 10.15
N SER A 292 7.35 -5.20 9.07
CA SER A 292 8.04 -4.71 7.87
C SER A 292 7.13 -3.76 7.08
N THR A 293 7.68 -2.62 6.66
CA THR A 293 6.99 -1.71 5.72
C THR A 293 6.94 -2.28 4.31
N ASN A 294 7.83 -3.22 3.98
CA ASN A 294 7.86 -3.89 2.69
C ASN A 294 7.00 -5.15 2.71
N SER A 295 5.82 -5.07 2.08
CA SER A 295 4.88 -6.19 2.02
C SER A 295 5.41 -7.40 1.25
N VAL A 296 6.29 -7.18 0.28
CA VAL A 296 6.80 -8.25 -0.60
C VAL A 296 7.78 -9.11 0.18
N THR A 297 8.76 -8.49 0.84
CA THR A 297 9.72 -9.24 1.67
C THR A 297 9.05 -9.84 2.89
N PHE A 298 8.06 -9.15 3.48
CA PHE A 298 7.20 -9.76 4.50
C PHE A 298 6.50 -11.02 3.98
N LEU A 299 5.89 -10.99 2.80
CA LEU A 299 5.21 -12.15 2.24
C LEU A 299 6.18 -13.33 2.02
N ILE A 300 7.38 -13.04 1.49
CA ILE A 300 8.43 -14.05 1.26
C ILE A 300 8.87 -14.66 2.60
N ALA A 301 9.13 -13.84 3.63
CA ALA A 301 9.49 -14.32 4.97
C ALA A 301 8.37 -15.13 5.63
N ALA A 302 7.12 -14.69 5.49
CA ALA A 302 5.96 -15.31 6.11
C ALA A 302 5.55 -16.64 5.45
N THR A 303 5.76 -16.78 4.14
CA THR A 303 5.21 -17.92 3.36
C THR A 303 6.25 -18.76 2.64
N GLY A 304 7.53 -18.36 2.67
CA GLY A 304 8.60 -18.98 1.89
C GLY A 304 8.54 -18.58 0.42
N PHE A 305 9.58 -18.93 -0.34
CA PHE A 305 9.72 -18.61 -1.75
C PHE A 305 8.62 -19.24 -2.64
N PRO A 306 8.26 -20.54 -2.51
CA PRO A 306 7.31 -21.15 -3.44
C PRO A 306 5.93 -20.46 -3.42
N MET A 307 5.36 -20.25 -2.23
CA MET A 307 4.06 -19.63 -2.08
C MET A 307 4.10 -18.14 -2.43
N SER A 308 5.08 -17.39 -1.94
CA SER A 308 5.20 -15.96 -2.23
C SER A 308 5.40 -15.68 -3.72
N LEU A 309 6.28 -16.40 -4.41
CA LEU A 309 6.52 -16.24 -5.85
C LEU A 309 5.26 -16.59 -6.67
N PHE A 310 4.51 -17.63 -6.26
CA PHE A 310 3.24 -17.95 -6.90
C PHE A 310 2.20 -16.82 -6.73
N LEU A 311 2.05 -16.27 -5.52
CA LEU A 311 1.12 -15.17 -5.26
C LEU A 311 1.54 -13.88 -5.98
N LEU A 312 2.84 -13.57 -6.04
CA LEU A 312 3.38 -12.45 -6.81
C LEU A 312 3.16 -12.65 -8.30
N TYR A 313 3.40 -13.85 -8.84
CA TYR A 313 3.06 -14.18 -10.22
C TYR A 313 1.57 -13.90 -10.49
N CYS A 314 0.68 -14.33 -9.60
CA CYS A 314 -0.74 -14.05 -9.72
C CYS A 314 -1.04 -12.54 -9.70
N LEU A 315 -0.38 -11.76 -8.83
CA LEU A 315 -0.49 -10.29 -8.87
C LEU A 315 -0.16 -9.72 -10.25
N PHE A 316 0.89 -10.19 -10.91
CA PHE A 316 1.23 -9.79 -12.29
C PHE A 316 0.21 -10.26 -13.33
N GLN A 317 -0.47 -11.39 -13.09
CA GLN A 317 -1.52 -11.91 -13.96
C GLN A 317 -2.91 -11.28 -13.75
N GLN A 318 -3.06 -10.30 -12.84
CA GLN A 318 -4.33 -9.61 -12.60
C GLN A 318 -4.95 -9.08 -13.91
N ASN A 319 -6.28 -9.14 -13.99
CA ASN A 319 -7.05 -8.76 -15.19
C ASN A 319 -8.18 -7.75 -14.89
N LEU A 320 -8.13 -7.09 -13.74
CA LEU A 320 -9.07 -6.03 -13.37
C LEU A 320 -8.66 -4.67 -13.97
N PHE A 321 -7.35 -4.37 -13.97
CA PHE A 321 -6.78 -3.15 -14.51
C PHE A 321 -5.92 -3.48 -15.73
N THR A 322 -6.51 -3.42 -16.92
CA THR A 322 -5.87 -3.82 -18.18
C THR A 322 -5.33 -2.63 -18.99
N TYR A 323 -5.96 -1.46 -18.87
CA TYR A 323 -5.59 -0.28 -19.64
C TYR A 323 -4.22 0.26 -19.20
N ARG A 324 -3.24 0.40 -20.09
CA ARG A 324 -1.86 0.82 -19.71
C ARG A 324 -1.34 0.03 -18.49
N LYS A 325 -1.59 -1.29 -18.45
CA LYS A 325 -1.29 -2.18 -17.31
C LYS A 325 0.12 -2.00 -16.74
N GLY A 326 1.13 -1.75 -17.57
CA GLY A 326 2.49 -1.48 -17.10
C GLY A 326 2.57 -0.32 -16.10
N ILE A 327 1.93 0.82 -16.39
CA ILE A 327 1.91 1.99 -15.49
C ILE A 327 1.18 1.65 -14.19
N PHE A 328 0.04 0.97 -14.28
CA PHE A 328 -0.69 0.52 -13.09
C PHE A 328 0.15 -0.42 -12.22
N MET A 329 0.83 -1.40 -12.83
CA MET A 329 1.69 -2.33 -12.10
C MET A 329 2.88 -1.62 -11.46
N THR A 330 3.46 -0.58 -12.09
CA THR A 330 4.49 0.26 -11.47
C THR A 330 3.98 0.91 -10.18
N ILE A 331 2.76 1.47 -10.19
CA ILE A 331 2.13 2.05 -9.00
C ILE A 331 2.00 0.97 -7.91
N ILE A 332 1.44 -0.19 -8.25
CA ILE A 332 1.19 -1.26 -7.29
C ILE A 332 2.50 -1.77 -6.67
N ILE A 333 3.50 -2.09 -7.50
CA ILE A 333 4.79 -2.64 -7.03
C ILE A 333 5.48 -1.65 -6.10
N ILE A 334 5.70 -0.41 -6.54
CA ILE A 334 6.38 0.60 -5.71
C ILE A 334 5.61 0.84 -4.41
N SER A 335 4.28 0.80 -4.45
CA SER A 335 3.45 0.95 -3.25
C SER A 335 3.61 -0.22 -2.27
N VAL A 336 3.55 -1.47 -2.73
CA VAL A 336 3.69 -2.64 -1.82
C VAL A 336 5.12 -2.86 -1.31
N PHE A 337 6.12 -2.31 -2.01
CA PHE A 337 7.49 -2.24 -1.51
C PHE A 337 7.69 -1.17 -0.44
N SER A 338 6.85 -0.13 -0.42
CA SER A 338 6.98 0.99 0.52
C SER A 338 5.96 0.98 1.67
N GLU A 339 4.88 0.21 1.53
CA GLU A 339 3.77 0.16 2.48
C GLU A 339 3.27 -1.29 2.70
N PRO A 340 2.82 -1.65 3.92
CA PRO A 340 2.34 -2.99 4.30
C PRO A 340 0.89 -3.27 3.82
N LEU A 341 0.67 -3.20 2.50
CA LEU A 341 -0.64 -3.23 1.86
C LEU A 341 -0.98 -4.51 1.09
N LEU A 342 -0.01 -5.36 0.72
CA LEU A 342 -0.23 -6.44 -0.27
C LEU A 342 -1.36 -7.42 0.10
N LEU A 343 -1.47 -7.79 1.38
CA LEU A 343 -2.50 -8.70 1.88
C LEU A 343 -3.79 -7.99 2.35
N ARG A 344 -3.87 -6.66 2.18
CA ARG A 344 -5.10 -5.90 2.48
C ARG A 344 -6.12 -6.12 1.36
N PRO A 345 -7.43 -6.07 1.64
CA PRO A 345 -8.48 -6.47 0.69
C PRO A 345 -8.36 -5.87 -0.71
N PHE A 346 -8.03 -4.57 -0.83
CA PHE A 346 -7.90 -3.91 -2.14
C PHE A 346 -6.73 -4.44 -2.99
N PHE A 347 -5.61 -4.81 -2.39
CA PHE A 347 -4.47 -5.39 -3.13
C PHE A 347 -4.65 -6.89 -3.32
N LEU A 348 -5.24 -7.56 -2.32
CA LEU A 348 -5.52 -8.99 -2.35
C LEU A 348 -6.47 -9.36 -3.50
N ILE A 349 -7.46 -8.51 -3.83
CA ILE A 349 -8.34 -8.77 -4.97
C ILE A 349 -7.59 -8.81 -6.31
N LEU A 350 -6.43 -8.14 -6.43
CA LEU A 350 -5.57 -8.23 -7.62
C LEU A 350 -4.91 -9.60 -7.72
N ILE A 351 -4.41 -10.15 -6.61
CA ILE A 351 -3.88 -11.52 -6.54
C ILE A 351 -4.98 -12.52 -6.89
N VAL A 352 -6.15 -12.38 -6.26
CA VAL A 352 -7.33 -13.24 -6.52
C VAL A 352 -7.76 -13.16 -7.98
N SER A 353 -7.76 -11.96 -8.58
CA SER A 353 -8.04 -11.78 -10.01
C SER A 353 -7.04 -12.52 -10.90
N GLY A 354 -5.76 -12.49 -10.53
CA GLY A 354 -4.72 -13.23 -11.24
C GLY A 354 -4.86 -14.74 -11.12
N MET A 355 -5.10 -15.24 -9.91
CA MET A 355 -5.37 -16.67 -9.66
C MET A 355 -6.59 -17.14 -10.45
N TYR A 356 -7.68 -16.37 -10.41
CA TYR A 356 -8.87 -16.64 -11.21
C TYR A 356 -8.53 -16.69 -12.71
N SER A 357 -7.75 -15.73 -13.21
CA SER A 357 -7.33 -15.68 -14.62
C SER A 357 -6.50 -16.91 -15.03
N PHE A 358 -5.63 -17.37 -14.13
CA PHE A 358 -4.82 -18.57 -14.31
C PHE A 358 -5.70 -19.83 -14.34
N PHE A 359 -6.59 -20.00 -13.36
CA PHE A 359 -7.44 -21.20 -13.26
C PHE A 359 -8.58 -21.26 -14.29
N ASN A 360 -9.05 -20.12 -14.78
CA ASN A 360 -10.04 -20.07 -15.86
C ASN A 360 -9.53 -20.73 -17.15
N ARG A 361 -8.22 -20.97 -17.30
CA ARG A 361 -7.65 -21.70 -18.44
C ARG A 361 -7.91 -23.21 -18.35
N PHE A 362 -8.10 -23.74 -17.15
CA PHE A 362 -8.25 -25.18 -16.88
C PHE A 362 -9.69 -25.59 -16.55
N THR A 363 -10.59 -24.63 -16.34
CA THR A 363 -11.97 -24.84 -15.84
C THR A 363 -13.05 -24.42 -16.85
N LYS A 364 -12.64 -24.13 -18.09
CA LYS A 364 -13.52 -23.75 -19.20
C LYS A 364 -14.37 -24.91 -19.70
#